data_AF-A0A6G3Z7K7-F1
#
_entry.id   AF-A0A6G3Z7K7-F1
#
_cell.length_a   1.000
_cell.length_b   1.000
_cell.length_c   1.000
_cell.angle_alpha   90.00
_cell.angle_beta   90.00
_cell.angle_gamma   90.00
#
_symmetry.space_group_name_H-M   'P 1'
#
loop_
_entity.id
_entity.type
_entity.pdbx_description
1 polymer ?
#
loop_
_entity_poly.entity_id
_entity_poly.type
_entity_poly.pdbx_seq_one_letter_code
_entity_poly.pdbx_strand_id
1 'polypeptide(L)' 'MIDPLALGAARYIGTPKQPTVSIYQLVEGEYTIPRQFRDSEQIQSSTFPSLQVTAEEIFQGRR' A
#
# COMPACT_ATOMS: atom_id res chain seq x y z
N MET A 1 -1.97 -27.36 -11.60
CA MET A 1 -2.34 -27.28 -10.17
C MET A 1 -2.90 -25.89 -9.94
N ILE A 2 -4.14 -25.78 -9.47
CA ILE A 2 -4.82 -24.52 -9.16
C ILE A 2 -4.79 -24.38 -7.64
N ASP A 3 -4.36 -23.24 -7.11
CA ASP A 3 -4.41 -22.92 -5.66
C ASP A 3 -5.60 -21.98 -5.41
N PRO A 4 -6.81 -22.52 -5.18
CA PRO A 4 -8.02 -21.71 -5.02
C PRO A 4 -8.04 -20.89 -3.72
N LEU A 5 -7.15 -21.19 -2.77
CA LEU A 5 -7.07 -20.53 -1.47
C LEU A 5 -5.94 -19.51 -1.38
N ALA A 6 -5.13 -19.37 -2.45
CA ALA A 6 -3.95 -18.50 -2.49
C ALA A 6 -2.97 -18.72 -1.31
N LEU A 7 -2.87 -19.95 -0.81
CA LEU A 7 -2.00 -20.32 0.31
C LEU A 7 -0.52 -20.09 -0.02
N GLY A 8 -0.14 -20.19 -1.29
CA GLY A 8 1.20 -19.83 -1.75
C GLY A 8 1.52 -18.35 -1.51
N ALA A 9 0.58 -17.45 -1.80
CA ALA A 9 0.76 -16.01 -1.64
C ALA A 9 0.71 -15.59 -0.16
N ALA A 10 -0.14 -16.26 0.65
CA ALA A 10 -0.28 -16.02 2.09
C ALA A 10 1.06 -16.10 2.85
N ARG A 11 1.96 -17.02 2.45
CA ARG A 11 3.32 -17.13 3.02
C ARG A 11 4.18 -15.88 2.85
N TYR A 12 3.92 -15.09 1.81
CA TYR A 12 4.73 -13.90 1.46
C TYR A 12 4.05 -12.57 1.79
N ILE A 13 2.71 -12.54 1.91
CA ILE A 13 1.92 -11.31 2.15
C ILE A 13 1.39 -11.19 3.60
N GLY A 14 1.57 -12.23 4.43
CA GLY A 14 1.05 -12.32 5.79
C GLY A 14 -0.42 -12.72 5.86
N THR A 15 -0.83 -13.32 6.99
CA THR A 15 -2.22 -13.76 7.24
C THR A 15 -2.70 -13.27 8.61
N PRO A 16 -3.74 -12.42 8.70
CA PRO A 16 -4.40 -11.76 7.57
C PRO A 16 -3.44 -10.80 6.85
N LYS A 17 -3.64 -10.59 5.54
CA LYS A 17 -2.88 -9.58 4.80
C LYS A 17 -3.14 -8.22 5.44
N GLN A 18 -2.10 -7.58 5.95
CA GLN A 18 -2.24 -6.25 6.53
C GLN A 18 -2.57 -5.23 5.41
N PRO A 19 -3.68 -4.48 5.51
CA PRO A 19 -3.99 -3.39 4.59
C PRO A 19 -2.82 -2.40 4.55
N THR A 20 -2.20 -2.25 3.38
CA THR A 20 -0.98 -1.44 3.22
C THR A 20 -1.09 -0.63 1.93
N VAL A 21 -0.82 0.67 2.01
CA VAL A 21 -0.66 1.55 0.85
C VAL A 21 0.83 1.70 0.57
N SER A 22 1.26 1.37 -0.64
CA SER A 22 2.64 1.52 -1.10
C SER A 22 2.72 2.63 -2.14
N ILE A 23 3.47 3.70 -1.86
CA ILE A 23 3.74 4.76 -2.83
C ILE A 23 5.14 4.58 -3.43
N TYR A 24 5.17 4.48 -4.75
CA TYR A 24 6.37 4.45 -5.56
C TYR A 24 6.58 5.82 -6.21
N GLN A 25 7.83 6.21 -6.37
CA GLN A 25 8.19 7.34 -7.22
C GLN A 25 8.89 6.80 -8.47
N LEU A 26 8.55 7.35 -9.63
CA LEU A 26 9.30 7.07 -10.86
C LEU A 26 10.45 8.07 -10.95
N VAL A 27 11.69 7.59 -10.93
CA VAL A 27 12.91 8.38 -11.02
C VAL A 27 13.78 7.78 -12.12
N GLU A 28 14.13 8.60 -13.12
CA GLU A 28 15.00 8.19 -14.24
C GLU A 28 14.51 6.92 -14.98
N GLY A 29 13.19 6.72 -15.05
CA GLY A 29 12.59 5.57 -15.72
C GLY A 29 12.45 4.31 -14.84
N GLU A 30 12.90 4.36 -13.59
CA GLU A 30 12.78 3.25 -12.63
C GLU A 30 11.89 3.61 -11.43
N TYR A 31 11.12 2.64 -10.95
CA TYR A 31 10.36 2.81 -9.72
C TYR A 31 11.27 2.64 -8.50
N THR A 32 11.25 3.61 -7.59
CA THR A 32 12.00 3.54 -6.33
C THR A 32 11.45 2.46 -5.42
N ILE A 33 12.24 2.08 -4.41
CA ILE A 33 11.72 1.31 -3.28
C ILE A 33 10.53 2.07 -2.68
N PRO A 34 9.37 1.43 -2.49
CA PRO A 34 8.16 2.13 -2.07
C PRO A 34 8.22 2.50 -0.61
N ARG A 35 7.54 3.61 -0.29
CA ARG A 35 7.17 3.93 1.08
C ARG A 35 5.83 3.27 1.39
N GLN A 36 5.77 2.53 2.47
CA GLN A 36 4.57 1.83 2.91
C GLN A 36 3.90 2.61 4.05
N PHE A 37 2.58 2.67 4.01
CA PHE A 37 1.73 3.32 5.01
C PHE A 37 0.61 2.36 5.41
N ARG A 38 0.31 2.30 6.70
CA ARG A 38 -0.68 1.42 7.32
C ARG A 38 -1.45 2.21 8.39
N ASP A 39 -2.63 1.71 8.73
CA ASP A 39 -3.45 2.25 9.81
C ASP A 39 -3.59 3.80 9.73
N SER A 40 -3.28 4.51 10.80
CA SER A 40 -3.38 5.97 10.88
C SER A 40 -2.16 6.72 10.32
N GLU A 41 -1.21 6.04 9.66
CA GLU A 41 -0.07 6.70 9.03
C GLU A 41 -0.52 7.66 7.93
N GLN A 42 -0.06 8.92 8.02
CA GLN A 42 -0.38 9.96 7.05
C GLN A 42 0.40 9.73 5.76
N ILE A 43 -0.33 9.70 4.65
CA ILE A 43 0.26 9.45 3.34
C ILE A 43 1.06 10.66 2.89
N GLN A 44 2.34 10.45 2.60
CA GLN A 44 3.23 11.46 2.04
C GLN A 44 3.44 11.21 0.56
N SER A 45 3.08 12.18 -0.28
CA SER A 45 3.24 12.15 -1.74
C SER A 45 4.07 13.34 -2.20
N SER A 46 5.11 13.10 -3.00
CA SER A 46 5.89 14.15 -3.64
C SER A 46 5.09 14.88 -4.74
N THR A 47 4.20 14.17 -5.44
CA THR A 47 3.31 14.74 -6.46
C THR A 47 2.18 15.58 -5.84
N PHE A 48 1.70 15.19 -4.66
CA PHE A 48 0.62 15.90 -3.95
C PHE A 48 1.04 16.22 -2.50
N PRO A 49 1.89 17.24 -2.27
CA PRO A 49 2.43 17.54 -0.94
C PRO A 49 1.37 17.95 0.09
N SER A 50 0.24 18.49 -0.38
CA SER A 50 -0.88 18.91 0.45
C SER A 50 -1.92 17.80 0.70
N LEU A 51 -1.63 16.57 0.26
CA LEU A 51 -2.52 15.43 0.50
C LEU A 51 -2.55 15.09 1.99
N GLN A 52 -3.70 15.30 2.62
CA GLN A 52 -3.92 15.00 4.04
C GLN A 52 -4.92 13.86 4.15
N VAL A 53 -4.44 12.63 3.98
CA VAL A 53 -5.22 11.39 4.13
C VAL A 53 -4.37 10.33 4.82
N THR A 54 -4.97 9.49 5.65
CA THR A 54 -4.31 8.32 6.25
C THR A 54 -4.53 7.07 5.42
N ALA A 55 -3.73 6.02 5.64
CA ALA A 55 -3.94 4.73 4.97
C ALA A 55 -5.33 4.13 5.29
N GLU A 56 -5.76 4.21 6.55
CA GLU A 56 -7.08 3.75 7.01
C GLU A 56 -8.24 4.45 6.28
N GLU A 57 -8.17 5.78 6.11
CA GLU A 57 -9.21 6.54 5.40
C GLU A 57 -9.37 6.10 3.93
N ILE A 58 -8.29 5.62 3.29
CA ILE A 58 -8.36 5.04 1.95
C ILE A 58 -9.12 3.71 1.97
N PHE A 59 -8.86 2.85 2.96
CA PHE A 59 -9.51 1.54 3.07
C PHE A 59 -10.98 1.63 3.49
N GLN A 60 -11.32 2.61 4.32
CA GLN A 60 -12.69 2.86 4.77
C GLN A 60 -13.56 3.48 3.68
N GLY A 61 -12.95 3.99 2.60
CA GLY A 61 -13.64 4.77 1.55
C GLY A 61 -14.12 6.10 2.12
N ARG A 62 -13.46 7.21 1.77
CA ARG A 62 -13.94 8.54 2.16
C ARG A 62 -15.38 8.72 1.66
N ARG A 63 -16.34 8.74 2.60
CA ARG A 63 -17.76 9.00 2.33
C ARG A 63 -18.00 10.44 1.92
#